data_AF-A0AAN4ZJD4-F1
#
_entry.id   AF-A0AAN4ZJD4-F1
#
_cell.length_a   1.000
_cell.length_b   1.000
_cell.length_c   1.000
_cell.angle_alpha   90.00
_cell.angle_beta   90.00
_cell.angle_gamma   90.00
#
_symmetry.space_group_name_H-M   'P 1'
#
loop_
_entity.id
_entity.type
_entity.pdbx_description
1 polymer ?
#
loop_
_entity_poly.entity_id
_entity_poly.type
_entity_poly.pdbx_seq_one_letter_code
_entity_poly.pdbx_strand_id
1 'polypeptide(L)'
;QASAFSIYGSKTDVFSLGLILIELLAWNPSTELKLIFDDYRAGKQSDHISDEITAEFVNLLTRIDPKDRPTCEEMLAHSYLA
;
A
#
# COMPACT_ATOMS: atom_id res chain seq x y z
N GLN A 1 -29.55 -3.72 6.52
CA GLN A 1 -28.98 -2.36 6.49
C GLN A 1 -27.53 -2.47 6.95
N ALA A 2 -26.56 -2.46 6.03
CA ALA A 2 -25.14 -2.49 6.39
C ALA A 2 -24.70 -1.05 6.69
N SER A 3 -24.33 -0.79 7.95
CA SER A 3 -23.88 0.51 8.42
C SER A 3 -22.59 0.92 7.70
N ALA A 4 -22.52 2.17 7.22
CA ALA A 4 -21.35 2.75 6.56
C ALA A 4 -20.08 2.76 7.44
N PHE A 5 -20.22 2.49 8.75
CA PHE A 5 -19.10 2.25 9.68
C PHE A 5 -18.32 0.96 9.41
N SER A 6 -18.84 0.03 8.59
CA SER A 6 -18.18 -1.24 8.28
C SER A 6 -17.08 -1.14 7.21
N ILE A 7 -16.98 -0.01 6.51
CA ILE A 7 -16.10 0.14 5.33
C ILE A 7 -14.70 0.62 5.74
N TYR A 8 -14.59 1.34 6.86
CA TYR A 8 -13.35 1.93 7.34
C TYR A 8 -12.98 1.33 8.69
N GLY A 9 -11.90 0.55 8.72
CA GLY A 9 -11.34 -0.05 9.94
C GLY A 9 -9.82 0.02 9.90
N SER A 10 -9.13 -0.69 10.81
CA SER A 10 -7.66 -0.68 10.91
C SER A 10 -6.93 -1.03 9.60
N LYS A 11 -7.58 -1.76 8.68
CA LYS A 11 -7.06 -2.05 7.35
C LYS A 11 -6.89 -0.79 6.49
N THR A 12 -7.73 0.23 6.66
CA THR A 12 -7.61 1.53 5.97
C THR A 12 -6.31 2.24 6.35
N ASP A 13 -5.89 2.12 7.60
CA ASP A 13 -4.60 2.67 8.03
C ASP A 13 -3.44 1.92 7.36
N VAL A 14 -3.52 0.59 7.24
CA VAL A 14 -2.52 -0.22 6.51
C VAL A 14 -2.39 0.21 5.04
N PHE A 15 -3.52 0.51 4.37
CA PHE A 15 -3.49 1.04 3.00
C PHE A 15 -2.81 2.41 2.94
N SER A 16 -3.14 3.30 3.88
CA SER A 16 -2.50 4.61 3.98
C SER A 16 -0.99 4.51 4.24
N LEU A 17 -0.56 3.54 5.05
CA LEU A 17 0.86 3.25 5.29
C LEU A 17 1.57 2.76 4.02
N GLY A 18 0.90 1.95 3.19
CA GLY A 18 1.41 1.59 1.86
C GLY A 18 1.63 2.81 0.95
N LEU A 19 0.70 3.76 0.93
CA LEU A 19 0.86 5.01 0.19
C LEU A 19 2.00 5.88 0.73
N ILE A 20 2.12 5.98 2.06
CA ILE A 20 3.23 6.72 2.71
C ILE A 20 4.57 6.07 2.34
N LEU A 21 4.65 4.74 2.32
CA LEU A 21 5.87 4.03 1.92
C LEU A 21 6.28 4.39 0.48
N ILE A 22 5.33 4.42 -0.47
CA ILE A 22 5.60 4.86 -1.85
C ILE A 22 6.17 6.28 -1.88
N GLU A 23 5.57 7.21 -1.13
CA GLU A 23 6.03 8.60 -1.04
C GLU A 23 7.44 8.70 -0.44
N LEU A 24 7.76 7.89 0.58
CA LEU A 24 9.09 7.84 1.20
C LEU A 24 10.17 7.30 0.25
N LEU A 25 9.81 6.34 -0.60
CA LEU A 25 10.68 5.82 -1.65
C LEU A 25 10.92 6.85 -2.77
N ALA A 26 9.99 7.81 -2.92
CA ALA A 26 10.02 8.83 -3.96
C ALA A 26 10.89 10.07 -3.63
N TRP A 27 11.89 9.95 -2.74
CA TRP A 27 12.77 11.05 -2.29
C TRP A 27 13.38 11.90 -3.42
N ASN A 28 13.48 11.38 -4.65
CA ASN A 28 13.72 12.17 -5.86
C ASN A 28 12.63 11.88 -6.91
N PRO A 29 11.51 12.64 -6.92
CA PRO A 29 10.34 12.28 -7.72
C PRO A 29 10.62 12.51 -9.20
N SER A 30 10.98 11.45 -9.90
CA SER A 30 10.83 11.39 -11.34
C SER A 30 9.34 11.46 -11.70
N THR A 31 9.00 11.90 -12.91
CA THR A 31 7.62 11.88 -13.40
C THR A 31 6.98 10.49 -13.31
N GLU A 32 7.79 9.43 -13.39
CA GLU A 32 7.37 8.04 -13.26
C GLU A 32 6.84 7.73 -11.85
N LEU A 33 7.56 8.12 -10.79
CA LEU A 33 7.12 7.88 -9.41
C LEU A 33 5.77 8.53 -9.10
N LYS A 34 5.49 9.69 -9.71
CA LYS A 34 4.19 10.34 -9.58
C LYS A 34 3.06 9.52 -10.21
N LEU A 35 3.30 8.93 -11.38
CA LEU A 35 2.33 8.05 -12.05
C LEU A 35 2.08 6.79 -11.22
N ILE A 36 3.14 6.20 -10.65
CA ILE A 36 3.06 5.06 -9.74
C ILE A 36 2.19 5.39 -8.53
N PHE A 37 2.45 6.53 -7.88
CA PHE A 37 1.67 6.97 -6.75
C PHE A 37 0.20 7.19 -7.11
N ASP A 38 -0.08 7.86 -8.24
CA ASP A 38 -1.44 8.11 -8.70
C ASP A 38 -2.19 6.80 -9.01
N ASP A 39 -1.51 5.79 -9.56
CA ASP A 39 -2.08 4.45 -9.78
C ASP A 39 -2.46 3.78 -8.46
N TYR A 40 -1.54 3.71 -7.49
CA TYR A 40 -1.81 3.12 -6.18
C TYR A 40 -2.91 3.88 -5.42
N ARG A 41 -2.94 5.21 -5.53
CA ARG A 41 -4.00 6.04 -4.96
C ARG A 41 -5.36 5.76 -5.60
N ALA A 42 -5.39 5.38 -6.88
CA ALA A 42 -6.59 4.91 -7.57
C ALA A 42 -6.93 3.44 -7.27
N GLY A 43 -6.14 2.75 -6.41
CA GLY A 43 -6.29 1.34 -6.10
C GLY A 43 -5.78 0.41 -7.20
N LYS A 44 -4.98 0.92 -8.15
CA LYS A 44 -4.35 0.12 -9.20
C LYS A 44 -2.95 -0.25 -8.74
N GLN A 45 -2.65 -1.55 -8.76
CA GLN A 45 -1.29 -2.02 -8.55
C GLN A 45 -0.43 -1.66 -9.76
N SER A 46 0.84 -1.34 -9.50
CA SER A 46 1.79 -0.87 -10.50
C SER A 46 3.03 -1.77 -10.48
N ASP A 47 3.51 -2.15 -11.66
CA ASP A 47 4.72 -2.98 -11.81
C ASP A 47 5.99 -2.13 -12.00
N HIS A 48 5.88 -0.81 -11.77
CA HIS A 48 6.94 0.14 -12.06
C HIS A 48 7.90 0.39 -10.88
N ILE A 49 7.69 -0.29 -9.74
CA ILE A 49 8.67 -0.29 -8.65
C ILE A 49 9.77 -1.29 -9.00
N SER A 50 10.99 -0.80 -9.19
CA SER A 50 12.14 -1.60 -9.65
C SER A 50 12.60 -2.67 -8.64
N ASP A 51 12.40 -2.41 -7.35
CA ASP A 51 12.74 -3.35 -6.29
C ASP A 51 11.57 -4.30 -6.05
N GLU A 52 11.73 -5.57 -6.45
CA GLU A 52 10.68 -6.58 -6.45
C GLU A 52 10.11 -6.83 -5.05
N ILE A 53 10.97 -6.84 -4.02
CA ILE A 53 10.56 -7.07 -2.63
C ILE A 53 9.70 -5.89 -2.12
N THR A 54 10.14 -4.67 -2.40
CA THR A 54 9.38 -3.45 -2.10
C THR A 54 8.06 -3.42 -2.86
N ALA A 55 8.07 -3.76 -4.15
CA ALA A 55 6.88 -3.81 -4.99
C ALA A 55 5.85 -4.80 -4.43
N GLU A 56 6.29 -6.01 -4.06
CA GLU A 56 5.44 -7.03 -3.46
C GLU A 56 4.85 -6.53 -2.14
N PHE A 57 5.67 -5.94 -1.27
CA PHE A 57 5.21 -5.43 0.02
C PHE A 57 4.21 -4.29 -0.13
N VAL A 58 4.50 -3.29 -0.97
CA VAL A 58 3.58 -2.18 -1.27
C VAL A 58 2.26 -2.73 -1.84
N ASN A 59 2.33 -3.64 -2.82
CA ASN A 59 1.16 -4.28 -3.42
C ASN A 59 0.29 -5.00 -2.38
N LEU A 60 0.90 -5.66 -1.40
CA LEU A 60 0.21 -6.31 -0.28
C LEU A 60 -0.51 -5.28 0.61
N LEU A 61 0.14 -4.16 0.96
CA LEU A 61 -0.45 -3.13 1.81
C LEU A 61 -1.57 -2.35 1.10
N THR A 62 -1.49 -2.19 -0.22
CA THR A 62 -2.42 -1.38 -1.02
C THR A 62 -3.49 -2.21 -1.75
N ARG A 63 -3.77 -3.44 -1.33
CA ARG A 63 -4.86 -4.24 -1.94
C ARG A 63 -6.22 -3.59 -1.76
N ILE A 64 -7.02 -3.61 -2.84
CA ILE A 64 -8.35 -3.00 -2.88
C ILE A 64 -9.25 -3.60 -1.79
N ASP A 65 -9.34 -4.93 -1.71
CA ASP A 65 -10.12 -5.60 -0.66
C ASP A 65 -9.40 -5.49 0.69
N PRO A 66 -10.02 -4.88 1.73
CA PRO A 66 -9.46 -4.83 3.09
C PRO A 66 -9.09 -6.19 3.69
N LYS A 67 -9.75 -7.27 3.26
CA LYS A 67 -9.51 -8.62 3.79
C LYS A 67 -8.18 -9.21 3.32
N ASP A 68 -7.70 -8.77 2.17
CA ASP A 68 -6.48 -9.27 1.58
C ASP A 68 -5.23 -8.52 2.07
N ARG A 69 -5.42 -7.44 2.83
CA ARG A 69 -4.36 -6.68 3.50
C ARG A 69 -3.98 -7.35 4.82
N PRO A 70 -2.71 -7.27 5.25
CA PRO A 70 -2.29 -7.73 6.56
C PRO A 70 -2.85 -6.84 7.68
N THR A 71 -2.86 -7.33 8.91
CA THR A 71 -3.02 -6.52 10.12
C THR A 71 -1.72 -5.76 10.39
N CYS A 72 -1.75 -4.74 11.27
CA CYS A 72 -0.53 -4.04 11.66
C CYS A 72 0.50 -4.98 12.31
N GLU A 73 0.04 -5.98 13.08
CA GLU A 73 0.91 -6.99 13.69
C GLU A 73 1.59 -7.86 12.63
N GLU A 74 0.82 -8.40 11.66
CA GLU A 74 1.37 -9.19 10.55
C GLU A 74 2.30 -8.35 9.65
N MET A 75 1.96 -7.08 9.42
CA MET A 75 2.79 -6.15 8.67
C MET A 75 4.14 -5.92 9.37
N LEU A 76 4.15 -5.72 10.69
CA LEU A 76 5.38 -5.53 11.48
C LEU A 76 6.23 -6.80 11.53
N ALA A 77 5.62 -7.98 11.48
CA ALA A 77 6.32 -9.27 11.44
C ALA A 77 6.77 -9.68 10.03
N HIS A 78 6.44 -8.90 9.00
CA HIS A 78 6.77 -9.23 7.61
C HIS A 78 8.28 -9.13 7.36
N SER A 79 8.82 -10.03 6.53
CA SER A 79 10.27 -10.12 6.24
C SER A 79 10.84 -8.86 5.60
N TYR A 80 10.00 -8.03 4.98
CA TYR A 80 10.40 -6.72 4.44
C TYR A 80 10.87 -5.74 5.53
N LEU A 81 10.33 -5.84 6.75
CA LEU A 81 10.68 -4.99 7.89
C LEU A 81 11.62 -5.68 8.89
N ALA A 82 12.05 -6.91 8.60
CA ALA A 82 12.88 -7.73 9.48
C ALA A 82 14.38 -7.45 9.37
#